data_AF-V4JKU5-F1
#
_entry.id   AF-V4JKU5-F1
#
_cell.length_a   1.000
_cell.length_b   1.000
_cell.length_c   1.000
_cell.angle_alpha   90.00
_cell.angle_beta   90.00
_cell.angle_gamma   90.00
#
_symmetry.space_group_name_H-M   'P 1'
#
loop_
_entity.id
_entity.type
_entity.pdbx_description
1 polymer ?
#
loop_
_entity_poly.entity_id
_entity_poly.type
_entity_poly.pdbx_seq_one_letter_code
_entity_poly.pdbx_strand_id
1 'polypeptide(L)'
;MTSRLLAVLGAALVALGLASLLITARAQQGPPVVVVNFDVTVDLGSSTMMSRVVAMAEGLHAKAVVIVMNTPGGYLSDMINIVNYIEDLQSQGIPVYTYVPPDGMAASAGSYIAMASNSILMANGTFIGPSTPIVVGGTPLEQNHTEAAMLAFMESLASKWGRNATAAAIMVLSDKAFTAQQALQYHLIDGIANSLSQALAMWNLSGYAQVSVSEDLYEQFLSVLSNPTVDGLLISLGFLVILIDLYHPTFLLSAIGAIAVVLGLVGAEVVGASLIGLTLVLIGAVLMLLELKMGHGLAVIAGAAISALGIYLMALNVPYLTTSLPTSPKSALIDSTIAIVGLVAGLYIRWIAGPARRKRVMAGPESLIGDVGVAVTDLNPTGEVKVQGVVWRARSSGFVAAGSTVRVMGREGLMLIVEPLDKK
;
A
#
# COMPACT_ATOMS: atom_id res chain seq x y z
N MET A 1 38.90 73.02 6.23
CA MET A 1 37.48 72.62 6.42
C MET A 1 37.17 71.19 5.97
N THR A 2 38.15 70.39 5.55
CA THR A 2 37.91 69.10 4.89
C THR A 2 37.82 67.89 5.85
N SER A 3 38.61 67.86 6.92
CA SER A 3 38.64 66.71 7.84
C SER A 3 37.41 66.58 8.74
N ARG A 4 36.84 67.69 9.21
CA ARG A 4 35.63 67.68 10.07
C ARG A 4 34.38 67.25 9.30
N LEU A 5 34.27 67.61 8.02
CA LEU A 5 33.12 67.22 7.19
C LEU A 5 33.13 65.71 6.90
N LEU A 6 34.32 65.15 6.61
CA LEU A 6 34.52 63.72 6.41
C LEU A 6 34.21 62.90 7.68
N ALA A 7 34.59 63.39 8.85
CA ALA A 7 34.27 62.73 10.13
C ALA A 7 32.76 62.71 10.42
N VAL A 8 32.05 63.80 10.12
CA VAL A 8 30.59 63.89 10.32
C VAL A 8 29.84 63.00 9.33
N LEU A 9 30.27 62.96 8.05
CA LEU A 9 29.70 62.06 7.04
C LEU A 9 29.96 60.58 7.37
N GLY A 10 31.15 60.25 7.87
CA GLY A 10 31.48 58.90 8.33
C GLY A 10 30.63 58.48 9.53
N ALA A 11 30.46 59.35 10.51
CA ALA A 11 29.60 59.09 11.67
C ALA A 11 28.12 58.93 11.27
N ALA A 12 27.63 59.73 10.32
CA ALA A 12 26.27 59.63 9.80
C ALA A 12 26.05 58.33 9.01
N LEU A 13 27.01 57.88 8.20
CA LEU A 13 26.95 56.60 7.48
C LEU A 13 27.00 55.40 8.42
N VAL A 14 27.82 55.47 9.47
CA VAL A 14 27.87 54.43 10.51
C VAL A 14 26.56 54.41 11.32
N ALA A 15 25.99 55.58 11.64
CA ALA A 15 24.68 55.68 12.31
C ALA A 15 23.52 55.18 11.42
N LEU A 16 23.53 55.45 10.12
CA LEU A 16 22.56 54.88 9.17
C LEU A 16 22.74 53.36 9.00
N GLY A 17 23.99 52.88 8.99
CA GLY A 17 24.30 51.45 8.97
C GLY A 17 23.79 50.74 10.23
N LEU A 18 24.06 51.30 11.41
CA LEU A 18 23.56 50.80 12.70
C LEU A 18 22.03 50.89 12.81
N ALA A 19 21.41 51.95 12.30
CA ALA A 19 19.95 52.07 12.23
C ALA A 19 19.32 51.03 11.29
N SER A 20 19.98 50.71 10.17
CA SER A 20 19.51 49.65 9.25
C SER A 20 19.67 48.24 9.82
N LEU A 21 20.66 48.00 10.69
CA LEU A 21 20.82 46.77 11.47
C LEU A 21 19.81 46.63 12.61
N LEU A 22 19.26 47.73 13.12
CA LEU A 22 18.22 47.72 14.16
C LEU A 22 16.81 47.49 13.60
N ILE A 23 16.58 47.74 12.30
CA ILE A 23 15.27 47.56 11.65
C ILE A 23 15.03 46.10 11.23
N THR A 24 16.07 45.28 11.06
CA THR A 24 15.96 43.86 10.66
C THR A 24 15.77 42.88 11.82
N ALA A 25 15.76 43.35 13.07
CA ALA A 25 15.68 42.49 14.27
C ALA A 25 14.34 42.57 15.03
N ARG A 26 13.24 42.99 14.38
CA ARG A 26 11.88 42.71 14.84
C ARG A 26 11.29 41.51 14.09
N ALA A 27 12.00 40.38 14.12
CA ALA A 27 11.30 39.11 14.02
C ALA A 27 10.46 38.99 15.29
N GLN A 28 9.13 39.07 15.14
CA GLN A 28 8.19 39.09 16.24
C GLN A 28 8.33 37.79 17.05
N GLN A 29 8.94 37.92 18.24
CA GLN A 29 9.20 36.82 19.17
C GLN A 29 7.92 36.42 19.91
N GLY A 30 6.96 35.89 19.17
CA GLY A 30 5.76 35.27 19.69
C GLY A 30 5.67 33.81 19.25
N PRO A 31 4.92 32.97 19.97
CA PRO A 31 4.69 31.59 19.56
C PRO A 31 4.12 31.54 18.13
N PRO A 32 4.58 30.63 17.27
CA PRO A 32 4.19 30.60 15.86
C PRO A 32 2.74 30.12 15.70
N VAL A 33 2.17 30.38 14.53
CA VAL A 33 0.95 29.71 14.06
C VAL A 33 1.37 28.53 13.19
N VAL A 34 0.93 27.33 13.55
CA VAL A 34 1.16 26.15 12.72
C VAL A 34 0.07 26.10 11.65
N VAL A 35 0.46 26.14 10.39
CA VAL A 35 -0.47 26.12 9.25
C VAL A 35 -0.38 24.75 8.58
N VAL A 36 -1.42 23.94 8.75
CA VAL A 36 -1.51 22.60 8.15
C VAL A 36 -2.11 22.73 6.76
N ASN A 37 -1.36 22.33 5.73
CA ASN A 37 -1.86 22.19 4.38
C ASN A 37 -2.59 20.84 4.26
N PHE A 38 -3.89 20.85 4.48
CA PHE A 38 -4.75 19.65 4.47
C PHE A 38 -5.43 19.51 3.09
N ASP A 39 -4.60 19.37 2.05
CA ASP A 39 -5.03 19.13 0.67
C ASP A 39 -4.88 17.64 0.33
N VAL A 40 -5.59 16.80 1.09
CA VAL A 40 -5.42 15.34 1.13
C VAL A 40 -6.73 14.62 1.43
N THR A 41 -6.78 13.32 1.16
CA THR A 41 -7.86 12.43 1.62
C THR A 41 -7.72 12.19 3.12
N VAL A 42 -8.84 11.95 3.83
CA VAL A 42 -8.78 11.52 5.24
C VAL A 42 -8.44 10.03 5.31
N ASP A 43 -7.19 9.73 5.61
CA ASP A 43 -6.64 8.38 5.76
C ASP A 43 -5.53 8.32 6.83
N LEU A 44 -4.87 7.16 6.97
CA LEU A 44 -3.82 6.94 7.95
C LEU A 44 -2.66 7.95 7.83
N GLY A 45 -2.28 8.34 6.62
CA GLY A 45 -1.19 9.31 6.41
C GLY A 45 -1.58 10.69 6.91
N SER A 46 -2.77 11.17 6.53
CA SER A 46 -3.30 12.46 6.99
C SER A 46 -3.52 12.50 8.51
N SER A 47 -3.95 11.38 9.09
CA SER A 47 -4.14 11.19 10.54
C SER A 47 -2.79 11.21 11.27
N THR A 48 -1.78 10.53 10.72
CA THR A 48 -0.40 10.53 11.24
C THR A 48 0.22 11.92 11.17
N MET A 49 0.01 12.65 10.07
CA MET A 49 0.39 14.06 9.92
C MET A 49 -0.23 14.90 11.04
N MET A 50 -1.52 14.74 11.31
CA MET A 50 -2.17 15.48 12.38
C MET A 50 -1.61 15.14 13.77
N SER A 51 -1.28 13.87 14.03
CA SER A 51 -0.56 13.49 15.26
C SER A 51 0.80 14.21 15.37
N ARG A 52 1.56 14.30 14.28
CA ARG A 52 2.83 15.05 14.24
C ARG A 52 2.61 16.56 14.43
N VAL A 53 1.53 17.12 13.89
CA VAL A 53 1.14 18.52 14.10
C VAL A 53 0.85 18.79 15.57
N VAL A 54 0.18 17.87 16.29
CA VAL A 54 -0.03 18.00 17.73
C VAL A 54 1.30 18.12 18.46
N ALA A 55 2.19 17.14 18.29
CA ALA A 55 3.51 17.15 18.93
C ALA A 55 4.34 18.40 18.59
N MET A 56 4.25 18.87 17.34
CA MET A 56 4.93 20.09 16.90
C MET A 56 4.34 21.35 17.53
N ALA A 57 3.02 21.49 17.53
CA ALA A 57 2.32 22.64 18.09
C ALA A 57 2.56 22.75 19.61
N GLU A 58 2.57 21.62 20.31
CA GLU A 58 2.93 21.54 21.73
C GLU A 58 4.38 21.99 21.98
N GLY A 59 5.34 21.41 21.25
CA GLY A 59 6.76 21.71 21.42
C GLY A 59 7.13 23.15 21.07
N LEU A 60 6.38 23.77 20.14
CA LEU A 60 6.55 25.18 19.76
C LEU A 60 5.72 26.14 20.63
N HIS A 61 4.90 25.62 21.55
CA HIS A 61 3.88 26.38 22.27
C HIS A 61 3.03 27.25 21.34
N ALA A 62 2.61 26.66 20.22
CA ALA A 62 2.00 27.38 19.10
C ALA A 62 0.83 28.27 19.56
N LYS A 63 0.74 29.45 18.95
CA LYS A 63 -0.34 30.41 19.24
C LYS A 63 -1.69 29.86 18.81
N ALA A 64 -1.70 29.12 17.71
CA ALA A 64 -2.86 28.48 17.12
C ALA A 64 -2.40 27.44 16.09
N VAL A 65 -3.29 26.52 15.74
CA VAL A 65 -3.20 25.67 14.55
C VAL A 65 -4.25 26.12 13.55
N VAL A 66 -3.89 26.26 12.28
CA VAL A 66 -4.79 26.61 11.18
C VAL A 66 -4.76 25.49 10.16
N ILE A 67 -5.86 24.78 9.99
CA ILE A 67 -6.06 23.76 8.97
C ILE A 67 -6.56 24.43 7.69
N VAL A 68 -5.73 24.45 6.66
CA VAL A 68 -6.13 24.87 5.31
C VAL A 68 -6.72 23.66 4.62
N MET A 69 -8.05 23.60 4.56
CA MET A 69 -8.83 22.40 4.27
C MET A 69 -9.23 22.31 2.80
N ASN A 70 -8.75 21.27 2.12
CA ASN A 70 -9.27 20.81 0.84
C ASN A 70 -9.33 19.27 0.83
N THR A 71 -10.46 18.70 1.24
CA THR A 71 -10.59 17.24 1.31
C THR A 71 -11.96 16.76 0.79
N PRO A 72 -11.98 15.67 0.01
CA PRO A 72 -13.23 14.98 -0.33
C PRO A 72 -13.78 14.15 0.86
N GLY A 73 -13.00 14.03 1.95
CA GLY A 73 -13.27 13.16 3.08
C GLY A 73 -12.44 11.87 3.03
N GLY A 74 -12.93 10.81 3.65
CA GLY A 74 -12.21 9.53 3.72
C GLY A 74 -12.68 8.65 4.89
N TYR A 75 -11.76 7.92 5.50
CA TYR A 75 -12.05 6.88 6.50
C TYR A 75 -12.57 7.45 7.82
N LEU A 76 -13.59 6.78 8.36
CA LEU A 76 -14.26 7.21 9.59
C LEU A 76 -13.34 7.17 10.82
N SER A 77 -12.51 6.13 10.93
CA SER A 77 -11.54 5.98 12.02
C SER A 77 -10.53 7.11 12.05
N ASP A 78 -9.97 7.45 10.88
CA ASP A 78 -8.96 8.51 10.76
C ASP A 78 -9.57 9.89 10.98
N MET A 79 -10.81 10.10 10.52
CA MET A 79 -11.58 11.30 10.85
C MET A 79 -11.73 11.48 12.37
N ILE A 80 -12.15 10.43 13.08
CA ILE A 80 -12.33 10.47 14.54
C ILE A 80 -10.98 10.74 15.23
N ASN A 81 -9.89 10.11 14.77
CA ASN A 81 -8.55 10.36 15.31
C ASN A 81 -8.13 11.83 15.13
N ILE A 82 -8.33 12.40 13.93
CA ILE A 82 -8.05 13.81 13.68
C ILE A 82 -8.90 14.72 14.56
N VAL A 83 -10.18 14.43 14.74
CA VAL A 83 -11.04 15.19 15.66
C VAL A 83 -10.49 15.10 17.09
N ASN A 84 -10.09 13.92 17.57
CA ASN A 84 -9.49 13.76 18.90
C ASN A 84 -8.19 14.58 19.03
N TYR A 85 -7.32 14.59 18.02
CA TYR A 85 -6.11 15.42 18.00
C TYR A 85 -6.42 16.93 18.07
N ILE A 86 -7.51 17.37 17.42
CA ILE A 86 -8.00 18.74 17.54
C ILE A 86 -8.47 19.03 18.96
N GLU A 87 -9.21 18.11 19.58
CA GLU A 87 -9.66 18.24 20.97
C GLU A 87 -8.48 18.27 21.96
N ASP A 88 -7.45 17.47 21.73
CA ASP A 88 -6.23 17.44 22.54
C ASP A 88 -5.54 18.82 22.52
N LEU A 89 -5.33 19.41 21.35
CA LEU A 89 -4.79 20.77 21.20
C LEU A 89 -5.62 21.82 21.94
N GLN A 90 -6.94 21.75 21.78
CA GLN A 90 -7.87 22.67 22.43
C GLN A 90 -7.84 22.56 23.95
N SER A 91 -7.75 21.33 24.48
CA SER A 91 -7.67 21.08 25.92
C SER A 91 -6.41 21.69 26.56
N GLN A 92 -5.35 21.84 25.77
CA GLN A 92 -4.10 22.47 26.16
C GLN A 92 -4.09 24.00 25.94
N GLY A 93 -5.20 24.57 25.49
CA GLY A 93 -5.34 26.00 25.24
C GLY A 93 -4.78 26.47 23.89
N ILE A 94 -4.46 25.55 22.97
CA ILE A 94 -4.07 25.88 21.60
C ILE A 94 -5.32 25.85 20.72
N PRO A 95 -5.85 27.01 20.27
CA PRO A 95 -7.03 27.03 19.41
C PRO A 95 -6.71 26.46 18.03
N VAL A 96 -7.65 25.70 17.48
CA VAL A 96 -7.60 25.15 16.13
C VAL A 96 -8.64 25.84 15.26
N TYR A 97 -8.22 26.32 14.10
CA TYR A 97 -9.08 27.00 13.14
C TYR A 97 -9.09 26.24 11.82
N THR A 98 -10.23 26.20 11.14
CA THR A 98 -10.34 25.64 9.79
C THR A 98 -10.58 26.75 8.78
N TYR A 99 -9.77 26.78 7.73
CA TYR A 99 -9.93 27.66 6.58
C TYR A 99 -10.12 26.85 5.31
N VAL A 100 -11.26 27.00 4.62
CA VAL A 100 -11.47 26.39 3.29
C VAL A 100 -11.07 27.43 2.23
N PRO A 101 -9.94 27.24 1.52
CA PRO A 101 -9.42 28.20 0.54
C PRO A 101 -10.25 28.19 -0.75
N PRO A 102 -10.09 29.18 -1.66
CA PRO A 102 -10.73 29.16 -2.97
C PRO A 102 -10.52 27.81 -3.68
N ASP A 103 -11.55 27.33 -4.36
CA ASP A 103 -11.60 26.01 -5.03
C ASP A 103 -11.47 24.80 -4.08
N GLY A 104 -11.36 25.02 -2.77
CA GLY A 104 -11.30 23.99 -1.75
C GLY A 104 -12.67 23.49 -1.27
N MET A 105 -12.65 22.37 -0.56
CA MET A 105 -13.84 21.74 0.01
C MET A 105 -13.59 21.15 1.40
N ALA A 106 -14.64 21.12 2.22
CA ALA A 106 -14.69 20.39 3.49
C ALA A 106 -15.80 19.33 3.41
N ALA A 107 -15.61 18.33 2.54
CA ALA A 107 -16.61 17.32 2.25
C ALA A 107 -16.48 16.10 3.18
N SER A 108 -17.60 15.42 3.44
CA SER A 108 -17.65 14.17 4.21
C SER A 108 -16.88 14.28 5.53
N ALA A 109 -15.86 13.45 5.77
CA ALA A 109 -15.01 13.52 6.95
C ALA A 109 -14.42 14.92 7.23
N GLY A 110 -14.11 15.69 6.18
CA GLY A 110 -13.62 17.07 6.31
C GLY A 110 -14.60 18.01 7.00
N SER A 111 -15.91 17.77 6.87
CA SER A 111 -16.92 18.55 7.58
C SER A 111 -16.90 18.30 9.08
N TYR A 112 -16.71 17.06 9.54
CA TYR A 112 -16.57 16.74 10.97
C TYR A 112 -15.31 17.39 11.55
N ILE A 113 -14.19 17.29 10.83
CA ILE A 113 -12.91 17.92 11.21
C ILE A 113 -13.08 19.45 11.32
N ALA A 114 -13.73 20.07 10.35
CA ALA A 114 -14.03 21.50 10.38
C ALA A 114 -14.93 21.85 11.58
N MET A 115 -16.00 21.09 11.80
CA MET A 115 -16.97 21.32 12.89
C MET A 115 -16.35 21.14 14.29
N ALA A 116 -15.27 20.37 14.42
CA ALA A 116 -14.50 20.25 15.65
C ALA A 116 -13.65 21.50 15.98
N SER A 117 -13.38 22.37 15.00
CA SER A 117 -12.51 23.55 15.15
C SER A 117 -13.18 24.69 15.92
N ASN A 118 -12.38 25.54 16.57
CA ASN A 118 -12.84 26.73 17.30
C ASN A 118 -13.56 27.72 16.37
N SER A 119 -13.05 27.91 15.16
CA SER A 119 -13.67 28.76 14.14
C SER A 119 -13.44 28.21 12.73
N ILE A 120 -14.42 28.41 11.85
CA ILE A 120 -14.40 28.00 10.44
C ILE A 120 -14.59 29.24 9.58
N LEU A 121 -13.67 29.47 8.64
CA LEU A 121 -13.81 30.48 7.58
C LEU A 121 -13.75 29.79 6.23
N MET A 122 -14.58 30.23 5.28
CA MET A 122 -14.65 29.66 3.94
C MET A 122 -14.45 30.74 2.88
N ALA A 123 -13.81 30.42 1.76
CA ALA A 123 -13.76 31.30 0.61
C ALA A 123 -15.03 31.20 -0.24
N ASN A 124 -15.31 32.20 -1.06
CA ASN A 124 -16.35 32.09 -2.09
C ASN A 124 -16.04 30.94 -3.06
N GLY A 125 -17.07 30.22 -3.50
CA GLY A 125 -16.91 29.07 -4.42
C GLY A 125 -16.63 27.73 -3.72
N THR A 126 -16.54 27.71 -2.39
CA THR A 126 -16.29 26.51 -1.59
C THR A 126 -17.58 25.94 -0.99
N PHE A 127 -17.51 24.72 -0.46
CA PHE A 127 -18.62 24.06 0.22
C PHE A 127 -18.18 23.20 1.42
N ILE A 128 -19.11 22.96 2.34
CA ILE A 128 -18.97 22.05 3.48
C ILE A 128 -20.11 21.03 3.47
N GLY A 129 -19.81 19.78 3.84
CA GLY A 129 -20.67 18.64 3.57
C GLY A 129 -20.58 18.20 2.09
N PRO A 130 -21.41 17.25 1.62
CA PRO A 130 -22.34 16.46 2.43
C PRO A 130 -21.59 15.47 3.32
N SER A 131 -22.24 14.91 4.34
CA SER A 131 -21.58 14.26 5.48
C SER A 131 -22.21 12.93 5.88
N THR A 132 -23.08 12.36 5.05
CA THR A 132 -23.69 11.05 5.28
C THR A 132 -22.60 9.96 5.28
N PRO A 133 -22.42 9.19 6.36
CA PRO A 133 -21.47 8.08 6.34
C PRO A 133 -21.97 7.00 5.39
N ILE A 134 -21.07 6.41 4.61
CA ILE A 134 -21.40 5.28 3.74
C ILE A 134 -20.70 4.04 4.28
N VAL A 135 -21.47 3.09 4.76
CA VAL A 135 -20.98 1.77 5.13
C VAL A 135 -20.97 0.92 3.87
N VAL A 136 -19.83 0.94 3.18
CA VAL A 136 -19.71 0.19 1.94
C VAL A 136 -19.97 -1.30 2.25
N GLY A 137 -20.88 -1.91 1.48
CA GLY A 137 -21.42 -3.27 1.60
C GLY A 137 -22.01 -3.69 2.96
N GLY A 138 -22.24 -2.75 3.88
CA GLY A 138 -22.98 -3.03 5.12
C GLY A 138 -24.45 -3.34 4.87
N THR A 139 -25.09 -3.97 5.84
CA THR A 139 -26.56 -4.11 5.86
C THR A 139 -27.24 -2.77 6.08
N PRO A 140 -28.53 -2.61 5.70
CA PRO A 140 -29.30 -1.42 6.04
C PRO A 140 -29.33 -1.11 7.55
N LEU A 141 -29.23 -2.14 8.40
CA LEU A 141 -29.15 -1.95 9.85
C LEU A 141 -27.81 -1.34 10.27
N GLU A 142 -26.69 -1.82 9.73
CA GLU A 142 -25.35 -1.28 9.99
C GLU A 142 -25.20 0.15 9.45
N GLN A 143 -25.76 0.40 8.25
CA GLN A 143 -25.84 1.74 7.67
C GLN A 143 -26.61 2.69 8.58
N ASN A 144 -27.84 2.33 8.98
CA ASN A 144 -28.65 3.17 9.87
C ASN A 144 -28.00 3.38 11.24
N HIS A 145 -27.34 2.35 11.78
CA HIS A 145 -26.64 2.46 13.07
C HIS A 145 -25.48 3.44 12.98
N THR A 146 -24.68 3.36 11.91
CA THR A 146 -23.55 4.25 11.67
C THR A 146 -24.02 5.68 11.42
N GLU A 147 -25.05 5.86 10.60
CA GLU A 147 -25.66 7.16 10.34
C GLU A 147 -26.20 7.81 11.62
N ALA A 148 -26.90 7.06 12.47
CA ALA A 148 -27.40 7.57 13.75
C ALA A 148 -26.27 7.99 14.69
N ALA A 149 -25.18 7.21 14.77
CA ALA A 149 -24.01 7.55 15.58
C ALA A 149 -23.31 8.82 15.06
N MET A 150 -23.14 8.93 13.75
CA MET A 150 -22.46 10.07 13.13
C MET A 150 -23.31 11.34 13.13
N LEU A 151 -24.62 11.21 13.05
CA LEU A 151 -25.55 12.32 13.27
C LEU A 151 -25.36 12.91 14.66
N ALA A 152 -25.42 12.07 15.70
CA ALA A 152 -25.23 12.52 17.08
C ALA A 152 -23.84 13.14 17.29
N PHE A 153 -22.81 12.59 16.65
CA PHE A 153 -21.46 13.14 16.70
C PHE A 153 -21.38 14.53 16.04
N MET A 154 -21.92 14.69 14.83
CA MET A 154 -21.98 15.97 14.12
C MET A 154 -22.72 17.05 14.93
N GLU A 155 -23.88 16.71 15.50
CA GLU A 155 -24.66 17.62 16.35
C GLU A 155 -23.90 18.01 17.62
N SER A 156 -23.15 17.07 18.21
CA SER A 156 -22.30 17.34 19.38
C SER A 156 -21.18 18.33 19.04
N LEU A 157 -20.45 18.10 17.92
CA LEU A 157 -19.39 19.01 17.46
C LEU A 157 -19.93 20.41 17.15
N ALA A 158 -21.09 20.49 16.50
CA ALA A 158 -21.77 21.76 16.23
C ALA A 158 -22.13 22.50 17.52
N SER A 159 -22.78 21.79 18.44
CA SER A 159 -23.28 22.36 19.70
C SER A 159 -22.14 22.86 20.59
N LYS A 160 -21.01 22.14 20.63
CA LYS A 160 -19.81 22.49 21.41
C LYS A 160 -19.33 23.93 21.10
N TRP A 161 -19.44 24.35 19.84
CA TRP A 161 -19.00 25.65 19.36
C TRP A 161 -20.15 26.63 19.07
N GLY A 162 -21.37 26.32 19.47
CA GLY A 162 -22.54 27.18 19.26
C GLY A 162 -22.97 27.32 17.80
N ARG A 163 -22.59 26.37 16.94
CA ARG A 163 -23.02 26.30 15.54
C ARG A 163 -24.43 25.72 15.44
N ASN A 164 -25.09 25.95 14.31
CA ASN A 164 -26.43 25.44 14.07
C ASN A 164 -26.42 23.91 13.90
N ALA A 165 -26.71 23.19 14.99
CA ALA A 165 -26.77 21.73 15.02
C ALA A 165 -27.79 21.16 14.03
N THR A 166 -28.93 21.83 13.81
CA THR A 166 -29.93 21.39 12.83
C THR A 166 -29.40 21.44 11.40
N ALA A 167 -28.70 22.52 11.02
CA ALA A 167 -28.08 22.60 9.71
C ALA A 167 -26.96 21.57 9.55
N ALA A 168 -26.20 21.30 10.62
CA ALA A 168 -25.14 20.30 10.62
C ALA A 168 -25.71 18.88 10.48
N ALA A 169 -26.79 18.58 11.18
CA ALA A 169 -27.56 17.33 11.06
C ALA A 169 -28.06 17.08 9.63
N ILE A 170 -28.51 18.14 8.94
CA ILE A 170 -28.96 18.04 7.53
C ILE A 170 -27.82 17.60 6.60
N MET A 171 -26.56 17.96 6.89
CA MET A 171 -25.42 17.45 6.10
C MET A 171 -25.33 15.93 6.18
N VAL A 172 -25.71 15.32 7.31
CA VAL A 172 -25.66 13.87 7.55
C VAL A 172 -26.93 13.16 7.09
N LEU A 173 -28.11 13.69 7.39
CA LEU A 173 -29.39 13.04 7.12
C LEU A 173 -29.87 13.15 5.67
N SER A 174 -29.48 14.23 4.99
CA SER A 174 -29.99 14.55 3.65
C SER A 174 -28.91 14.59 2.59
N ASP A 175 -27.70 14.13 2.94
CA ASP A 175 -26.53 14.16 2.06
C ASP A 175 -26.36 15.53 1.38
N LYS A 176 -26.53 16.60 2.16
CA LYS A 176 -26.58 17.97 1.65
C LYS A 176 -25.29 18.73 1.93
N ALA A 177 -24.71 19.31 0.88
CA ALA A 177 -23.67 20.32 1.01
C ALA A 177 -24.27 21.73 1.15
N PHE A 178 -23.54 22.61 1.85
CA PHE A 178 -23.83 24.04 1.91
C PHE A 178 -22.68 24.81 1.26
N THR A 179 -23.01 25.72 0.34
CA THR A 179 -22.01 26.68 -0.16
C THR A 179 -21.56 27.61 0.96
N ALA A 180 -20.40 28.24 0.81
CA ALA A 180 -19.88 29.18 1.82
C ALA A 180 -20.92 30.22 2.29
N GLN A 181 -21.71 30.79 1.37
CA GLN A 181 -22.74 31.78 1.70
C GLN A 181 -23.92 31.16 2.47
N GLN A 182 -24.36 29.96 2.07
CA GLN A 182 -25.41 29.25 2.79
C GLN A 182 -24.94 28.82 4.19
N ALA A 183 -23.71 28.30 4.28
CA ALA A 183 -23.10 27.90 5.54
C ALA A 183 -23.00 29.08 6.50
N LEU A 184 -22.62 30.28 6.02
CA LEU A 184 -22.64 31.49 6.85
C LEU A 184 -24.07 31.87 7.26
N GLN A 185 -25.02 31.87 6.32
CA GLN A 185 -26.42 32.21 6.59
C GLN A 185 -27.07 31.28 7.63
N TYR A 186 -26.72 30.00 7.60
CA TYR A 186 -27.24 29.02 8.55
C TYR A 186 -26.41 28.92 9.84
N HIS A 187 -25.38 29.75 10.03
CA HIS A 187 -24.48 29.69 11.19
C HIS A 187 -23.77 28.33 11.36
N LEU A 188 -23.31 27.75 10.24
CA LEU A 188 -22.38 26.62 10.23
C LEU A 188 -20.92 27.09 10.29
N ILE A 189 -20.63 28.29 9.81
CA ILE A 189 -19.29 28.90 9.80
C ILE A 189 -19.35 30.32 10.35
N ASP A 190 -18.18 30.88 10.65
CA ASP A 190 -18.07 32.18 11.32
C ASP A 190 -17.88 33.36 10.34
N GLY A 191 -17.54 33.08 9.09
CA GLY A 191 -17.31 34.13 8.11
C GLY A 191 -16.76 33.66 6.77
N ILE A 192 -16.63 34.63 5.87
CA ILE A 192 -16.08 34.44 4.53
C ILE A 192 -14.72 35.13 4.42
N ALA A 193 -13.71 34.38 3.99
CA ALA A 193 -12.37 34.89 3.71
C ALA A 193 -11.84 34.34 2.38
N ASN A 194 -11.50 35.20 1.43
CA ASN A 194 -11.07 34.80 0.08
C ASN A 194 -9.55 34.60 -0.03
N SER A 195 -8.81 34.68 1.08
CA SER A 195 -7.40 34.29 1.16
C SER A 195 -7.04 33.87 2.58
N LEU A 196 -5.99 33.06 2.73
CA LEU A 196 -5.44 32.68 4.03
C LEU A 196 -5.03 33.92 4.84
N SER A 197 -4.43 34.92 4.20
CA SER A 197 -4.06 36.19 4.84
C SER A 197 -5.27 36.92 5.44
N GLN A 198 -6.41 36.90 4.76
CA GLN A 198 -7.66 37.47 5.27
C GLN A 198 -8.21 36.65 6.45
N ALA A 199 -8.17 35.31 6.36
CA ALA A 199 -8.60 34.44 7.44
C ALA A 199 -7.76 34.67 8.71
N LEU A 200 -6.43 34.71 8.56
CA LEU A 200 -5.51 35.03 9.65
C LEU A 200 -5.77 36.42 10.24
N ALA A 201 -6.14 37.42 9.43
CA ALA A 201 -6.51 38.74 9.93
C ALA A 201 -7.77 38.71 10.80
N MET A 202 -8.80 37.97 10.38
CA MET A 202 -10.04 37.83 11.13
C MET A 202 -9.85 37.14 12.49
N TRP A 203 -8.89 36.21 12.57
CA TRP A 203 -8.51 35.56 13.83
C TRP A 203 -7.43 36.31 14.64
N ASN A 204 -7.02 37.51 14.21
CA ASN A 204 -5.94 38.30 14.82
C ASN A 204 -4.57 37.57 14.84
N LEU A 205 -4.28 36.81 13.79
CA LEU A 205 -3.07 35.99 13.62
C LEU A 205 -2.08 36.53 12.58
N SER A 206 -2.38 37.62 11.86
CA SER A 206 -1.52 38.11 10.75
C SER A 206 -0.08 38.49 11.14
N GLY A 207 0.18 38.80 12.40
CA GLY A 207 1.49 39.22 12.90
C GLY A 207 2.38 38.09 13.45
N TYR A 208 1.89 36.84 13.44
CA TYR A 208 2.64 35.70 13.97
C TYR A 208 3.41 34.98 12.85
N ALA A 209 4.58 34.44 13.20
CA ALA A 209 5.35 33.60 12.28
C ALA A 209 4.53 32.35 11.94
N GLN A 210 4.52 31.96 10.66
CA GLN A 210 3.79 30.80 10.18
C GLN A 210 4.77 29.64 9.97
N VAL A 211 4.44 28.47 10.52
CA VAL A 211 5.15 27.22 10.27
C VAL A 211 4.22 26.32 9.48
N SER A 212 4.48 26.21 8.17
CA SER A 212 3.67 25.38 7.29
C SER A 212 4.05 23.91 7.44
N VAL A 213 3.02 23.06 7.54
CA VAL A 213 3.15 21.60 7.64
C VAL A 213 2.32 20.97 6.53
N SER A 214 2.92 20.05 5.79
CA SER A 214 2.27 19.15 4.84
C SER A 214 2.70 17.72 5.13
N GLU A 215 2.11 16.75 4.43
CA GLU A 215 2.53 15.36 4.53
C GLU A 215 3.99 15.19 4.12
N ASP A 216 4.75 14.48 4.95
CA ASP A 216 6.10 14.05 4.62
C ASP A 216 6.09 12.73 3.82
N LEU A 217 7.28 12.24 3.44
CA LEU A 217 7.39 11.01 2.65
C LEU A 217 6.86 9.78 3.38
N TYR A 218 6.91 9.76 4.71
CA TYR A 218 6.40 8.64 5.49
C TYR A 218 4.88 8.66 5.53
N GLU A 219 4.27 9.83 5.74
CA GLU A 219 2.82 10.01 5.72
C GLU A 219 2.23 9.74 4.33
N GLN A 220 2.87 10.27 3.27
CA GLN A 220 2.47 9.95 1.89
C GLN A 220 2.55 8.44 1.60
N PHE A 221 3.58 7.76 2.12
CA PHE A 221 3.69 6.30 2.01
C PHE A 221 2.55 5.58 2.74
N LEU A 222 2.17 6.05 3.93
CA LEU A 222 1.02 5.51 4.66
C LEU A 222 -0.30 5.74 3.92
N SER A 223 -0.52 6.92 3.34
CA SER A 223 -1.72 7.19 2.50
C SER A 223 -1.79 6.28 1.29
N VAL A 224 -0.64 5.98 0.66
CA VAL A 224 -0.56 5.01 -0.45
C VAL A 224 -0.92 3.60 0.02
N LEU A 225 -0.44 3.16 1.18
CA LEU A 225 -0.80 1.87 1.78
C LEU A 225 -2.22 1.82 2.33
N SER A 226 -2.85 2.97 2.58
CA SER A 226 -4.24 3.04 3.00
C SER A 226 -5.24 2.98 1.84
N ASN A 227 -4.77 2.70 0.62
CA ASN A 227 -5.62 2.59 -0.56
C ASN A 227 -5.78 1.11 -0.98
N PRO A 228 -6.97 0.49 -0.79
CA PRO A 228 -7.23 -0.91 -1.15
C PRO A 228 -6.95 -1.26 -2.61
N THR A 229 -7.08 -0.27 -3.50
CA THR A 229 -6.79 -0.45 -4.93
C THR A 229 -5.29 -0.59 -5.13
N VAL A 230 -4.49 0.24 -4.46
CA VAL A 230 -3.02 0.17 -4.52
C VAL A 230 -2.54 -1.14 -3.93
N ASP A 231 -3.08 -1.58 -2.79
CA ASP A 231 -2.72 -2.85 -2.16
C ASP A 231 -2.96 -4.04 -3.07
N GLY A 232 -4.15 -4.12 -3.66
CA GLY A 232 -4.49 -5.19 -4.59
C GLY A 232 -3.62 -5.17 -5.86
N LEU A 233 -3.24 -3.98 -6.36
CA LEU A 233 -2.29 -3.83 -7.45
C LEU A 233 -0.88 -4.26 -7.04
N LEU A 234 -0.40 -3.89 -5.85
CA LEU A 234 0.91 -4.27 -5.34
C LEU A 234 1.04 -5.79 -5.21
N ILE A 235 0.02 -6.46 -4.66
CA ILE A 235 -0.01 -7.92 -4.57
C ILE A 235 0.04 -8.52 -5.99
N SER A 236 -0.85 -8.08 -6.88
CA SER A 236 -0.96 -8.64 -8.24
C SER A 236 0.31 -8.43 -9.06
N LEU A 237 0.88 -7.22 -9.02
CA LEU A 237 2.14 -6.89 -9.69
C LEU A 237 3.31 -7.65 -9.07
N GLY A 238 3.36 -7.77 -7.73
CA GLY A 238 4.38 -8.53 -7.04
C GLY A 238 4.44 -9.99 -7.49
N PHE A 239 3.28 -10.63 -7.60
CA PHE A 239 3.19 -11.99 -8.16
C PHE A 239 3.57 -12.06 -9.64
N LEU A 240 3.20 -11.06 -10.45
CA LEU A 240 3.58 -11.00 -11.85
C LEU A 240 5.10 -10.82 -12.03
N VAL A 241 5.75 -10.02 -11.19
CA VAL A 241 7.21 -9.85 -11.18
C VAL A 241 7.91 -11.16 -10.78
N ILE A 242 7.40 -11.86 -9.76
CA ILE A 242 7.90 -13.20 -9.39
C ILE A 242 7.75 -14.18 -10.57
N LEU A 243 6.62 -14.14 -11.27
CA LEU A 243 6.39 -14.97 -12.45
C LEU A 243 7.43 -14.70 -13.55
N ILE A 244 7.65 -13.42 -13.89
CA ILE A 244 8.63 -13.02 -14.91
C ILE A 244 10.03 -13.48 -14.53
N ASP A 245 10.39 -13.34 -13.25
CA ASP A 245 11.68 -13.78 -12.75
C ASP A 245 11.89 -15.30 -12.89
N LEU A 246 10.83 -16.09 -12.72
CA LEU A 246 10.90 -17.54 -12.91
C LEU A 246 11.16 -17.94 -14.38
N TYR A 247 10.81 -17.09 -15.35
CA TYR A 247 11.18 -17.25 -16.77
C TYR A 247 12.58 -16.70 -17.09
N HIS A 248 13.01 -15.65 -16.38
CA HIS A 248 14.30 -14.99 -16.55
C HIS A 248 15.03 -14.90 -15.19
N PRO A 249 15.69 -15.99 -14.74
CA PRO A 249 16.14 -16.13 -13.36
C PRO A 249 17.12 -15.04 -12.93
N THR A 250 16.61 -14.06 -12.18
CA THR A 250 17.33 -12.94 -11.60
C THR A 250 16.89 -12.73 -10.14
N PHE A 251 17.77 -13.04 -9.18
CA PHE A 251 17.46 -12.90 -7.75
C PHE A 251 16.81 -11.56 -7.33
N LEU A 252 17.14 -10.48 -8.04
CA LEU A 252 16.59 -9.14 -7.81
C LEU A 252 15.07 -9.04 -8.04
N LEU A 253 14.53 -9.64 -9.09
CA LEU A 253 13.10 -9.52 -9.41
C LEU A 253 12.24 -10.31 -8.42
N SER A 254 12.64 -11.52 -8.03
CA SER A 254 11.97 -12.28 -6.97
C SER A 254 11.89 -11.49 -5.66
N ALA A 255 12.98 -10.80 -5.27
CA ALA A 255 13.00 -9.98 -4.06
C ALA A 255 12.04 -8.78 -4.16
N ILE A 256 12.07 -8.05 -5.27
CA ILE A 256 11.16 -6.92 -5.53
C ILE A 256 9.69 -7.39 -5.49
N GLY A 257 9.39 -8.50 -6.15
CA GLY A 257 8.04 -9.04 -6.19
C GLY A 257 7.55 -9.53 -4.83
N ALA A 258 8.41 -10.18 -4.03
CA ALA A 258 8.07 -10.59 -2.67
C ALA A 258 7.81 -9.39 -1.76
N ILE A 259 8.62 -8.33 -1.85
CA ILE A 259 8.41 -7.09 -1.10
C ILE A 259 7.07 -6.45 -1.49
N ALA A 260 6.76 -6.37 -2.78
CA ALA A 260 5.50 -5.81 -3.25
C ALA A 260 4.28 -6.60 -2.72
N VAL A 261 4.35 -7.94 -2.70
CA VAL A 261 3.29 -8.78 -2.11
C VAL A 261 3.15 -8.51 -0.61
N VAL A 262 4.25 -8.46 0.15
CA VAL A 262 4.20 -8.20 1.60
C VAL A 262 3.63 -6.81 1.87
N LEU A 263 4.05 -5.78 1.15
CA LEU A 263 3.56 -4.42 1.32
C LEU A 263 2.05 -4.32 1.06
N GLY A 264 1.57 -4.92 -0.04
CA GLY A 264 0.13 -4.91 -0.34
C GLY A 264 -0.68 -5.75 0.66
N LEU A 265 -0.12 -6.82 1.24
CA LEU A 265 -0.79 -7.56 2.32
C LEU A 265 -0.89 -6.75 3.62
N VAL A 266 0.16 -6.00 3.96
CA VAL A 266 0.16 -5.11 5.14
C VAL A 266 -0.84 -3.97 4.96
N GLY A 267 -0.88 -3.31 3.79
CA GLY A 267 -1.88 -2.28 3.51
C GLY A 267 -3.31 -2.83 3.60
N ALA A 268 -3.54 -4.02 3.03
CA ALA A 268 -4.84 -4.68 3.09
C ALA A 268 -5.31 -4.97 4.54
N GLU A 269 -4.39 -5.29 5.45
CA GLU A 269 -4.71 -5.46 6.88
C GLU A 269 -5.03 -4.11 7.55
N VAL A 270 -4.24 -3.07 7.27
CA VAL A 270 -4.43 -1.72 7.82
C VAL A 270 -5.79 -1.13 7.45
N VAL A 271 -6.23 -1.31 6.21
CA VAL A 271 -7.53 -0.79 5.73
C VAL A 271 -8.70 -1.71 6.06
N GLY A 272 -8.44 -2.90 6.64
CA GLY A 272 -9.47 -3.89 6.93
C GLY A 272 -10.13 -4.42 5.64
N ALA A 273 -9.33 -4.67 4.61
CA ALA A 273 -9.82 -5.01 3.28
C ALA A 273 -10.67 -6.29 3.25
N SER A 274 -11.58 -6.38 2.27
CA SER A 274 -12.50 -7.51 2.15
C SER A 274 -11.73 -8.83 1.99
N LEU A 275 -11.97 -9.78 2.91
CA LEU A 275 -11.31 -11.09 2.87
C LEU A 275 -11.58 -11.82 1.54
N ILE A 276 -12.76 -11.63 0.95
CA ILE A 276 -13.13 -12.18 -0.36
C ILE A 276 -12.27 -11.58 -1.48
N GLY A 277 -12.15 -10.26 -1.52
CA GLY A 277 -11.34 -9.57 -2.52
C GLY A 277 -9.87 -9.97 -2.42
N LEU A 278 -9.31 -9.99 -1.21
CA LEU A 278 -7.96 -10.48 -0.95
C LEU A 278 -7.78 -11.94 -1.38
N THR A 279 -8.74 -12.80 -1.05
CA THR A 279 -8.70 -14.22 -1.43
C THR A 279 -8.72 -14.39 -2.94
N LEU A 280 -9.54 -13.63 -3.66
CA LEU A 280 -9.56 -13.65 -5.12
C LEU A 280 -8.23 -13.17 -5.71
N VAL A 281 -7.62 -12.10 -5.16
CA VAL A 281 -6.29 -11.64 -5.58
C VAL A 281 -5.25 -12.76 -5.39
N LEU A 282 -5.26 -13.45 -4.25
CA LEU A 282 -4.36 -14.56 -3.97
C LEU A 282 -4.62 -15.79 -4.85
N ILE A 283 -5.88 -16.13 -5.13
CA ILE A 283 -6.24 -17.21 -6.07
C ILE A 283 -5.74 -16.87 -7.47
N GLY A 284 -5.98 -15.64 -7.94
CA GLY A 284 -5.51 -15.17 -9.25
C GLY A 284 -3.99 -15.24 -9.35
N ALA A 285 -3.28 -14.83 -8.30
CA ALA A 285 -1.83 -14.95 -8.19
C ALA A 285 -1.33 -16.41 -8.28
N VAL A 286 -1.97 -17.33 -7.56
CA VAL A 286 -1.62 -18.77 -7.64
C VAL A 286 -1.86 -19.32 -9.05
N LEU A 287 -2.96 -18.93 -9.70
CA LEU A 287 -3.24 -19.34 -11.09
C LEU A 287 -2.17 -18.84 -12.06
N MET A 288 -1.71 -17.60 -11.90
CA MET A 288 -0.58 -17.09 -12.69
C MET A 288 0.67 -17.95 -12.48
N LEU A 289 1.04 -18.28 -11.24
CA LEU A 289 2.20 -19.14 -10.96
C LEU A 289 2.07 -20.56 -11.53
N LEU A 290 0.85 -21.09 -11.67
CA LEU A 290 0.60 -22.40 -12.27
C LEU A 290 0.85 -22.42 -13.79
N GLU A 291 0.83 -21.26 -14.46
CA GLU A 291 1.15 -21.16 -15.88
C GLU A 291 2.55 -21.69 -16.22
N LEU A 292 3.50 -21.56 -15.28
CA LEU A 292 4.87 -22.08 -15.42
C LEU A 292 4.92 -23.58 -15.78
N LYS A 293 3.86 -24.33 -15.46
CA LYS A 293 3.74 -25.76 -15.78
C LYS A 293 2.88 -26.05 -17.01
N MET A 294 1.96 -25.15 -17.36
CA MET A 294 1.01 -25.37 -18.46
C MET A 294 1.54 -24.87 -19.81
N GLY A 295 2.18 -23.70 -19.84
CA GLY A 295 2.81 -23.13 -21.04
C GLY A 295 1.82 -22.72 -22.15
N HIS A 296 0.55 -22.48 -21.83
CA HIS A 296 -0.52 -22.12 -22.76
C HIS A 296 -0.98 -20.65 -22.66
N GLY A 297 -0.53 -19.90 -21.66
CA GLY A 297 -0.87 -18.50 -21.38
C GLY A 297 -2.26 -18.27 -20.76
N LEU A 298 -3.14 -19.27 -20.81
CA LEU A 298 -4.53 -19.17 -20.33
C LEU A 298 -4.63 -18.96 -18.82
N ALA A 299 -3.75 -19.56 -18.02
CA ALA A 299 -3.81 -19.44 -16.57
C ALA A 299 -3.36 -18.04 -16.09
N VAL A 300 -2.46 -17.38 -16.81
CA VAL A 300 -2.09 -15.98 -16.56
C VAL A 300 -3.26 -15.04 -16.84
N ILE A 301 -3.96 -15.21 -17.97
CA ILE A 301 -5.11 -14.37 -18.32
C ILE A 301 -6.26 -14.56 -17.33
N ALA A 302 -6.59 -15.81 -17.01
CA ALA A 302 -7.63 -16.12 -16.03
C ALA A 302 -7.26 -15.60 -14.63
N GLY A 303 -6.01 -15.79 -14.22
CA GLY A 303 -5.48 -15.25 -12.97
C GLY A 303 -5.57 -13.74 -12.90
N ALA A 304 -5.20 -13.03 -13.99
CA ALA A 304 -5.28 -11.57 -14.07
C ALA A 304 -6.72 -11.07 -13.98
N ALA A 305 -7.66 -11.73 -14.66
CA ALA A 305 -9.08 -11.37 -14.59
C ALA A 305 -9.64 -11.58 -13.17
N ILE A 306 -9.28 -12.67 -12.50
CA ILE A 306 -9.71 -12.97 -11.12
C ILE A 306 -9.09 -12.00 -10.13
N SER A 307 -7.80 -11.67 -10.26
CA SER A 307 -7.14 -10.65 -9.45
C SER A 307 -7.77 -9.27 -9.68
N ALA A 308 -8.07 -8.88 -10.93
CA ALA A 308 -8.76 -7.63 -11.23
C ALA A 308 -10.15 -7.55 -10.58
N LEU A 309 -10.91 -8.65 -10.61
CA LEU A 309 -12.18 -8.74 -9.89
C LEU A 309 -11.98 -8.63 -8.37
N GLY A 310 -10.96 -9.28 -7.81
CA GLY A 310 -10.60 -9.18 -6.40
C GLY A 310 -10.26 -7.74 -6.00
N ILE A 311 -9.40 -7.06 -6.77
CA ILE A 311 -9.05 -5.64 -6.59
C ILE A 311 -10.32 -4.78 -6.64
N TYR A 312 -11.19 -5.01 -7.62
CA TYR A 312 -12.45 -4.29 -7.74
C TYR A 312 -13.34 -4.47 -6.50
N LEU A 313 -13.43 -5.69 -5.94
CA LEU A 313 -14.19 -5.95 -4.71
C LEU A 313 -13.53 -5.39 -3.45
N MET A 314 -12.20 -5.26 -3.41
CA MET A 314 -11.50 -4.54 -2.33
C MET A 314 -11.74 -3.04 -2.43
N ALA A 315 -11.72 -2.47 -3.64
CA ALA A 315 -12.03 -1.06 -3.88
C ALA A 315 -13.49 -0.71 -3.50
N LEU A 316 -14.40 -1.67 -3.66
CA LEU A 316 -15.77 -1.55 -3.20
C LEU A 316 -15.94 -1.87 -1.70
N ASN A 317 -14.88 -2.11 -0.92
CA ASN A 317 -14.93 -2.38 0.52
C ASN A 317 -16.09 -3.30 0.98
N VAL A 318 -16.46 -4.29 0.15
CA VAL A 318 -17.68 -5.09 0.38
C VAL A 318 -17.45 -5.97 1.64
N PRO A 319 -18.10 -5.70 2.79
CA PRO A 319 -18.10 -6.53 3.98
C PRO A 319 -18.86 -7.82 3.69
N TYR A 320 -18.64 -8.76 4.59
CA TYR A 320 -19.35 -10.02 4.64
C TYR A 320 -20.86 -9.84 4.43
N LEU A 321 -21.49 -10.81 3.77
CA LEU A 321 -22.91 -11.08 3.97
C LEU A 321 -23.13 -11.32 5.48
N THR A 322 -23.41 -10.27 6.25
CA THR A 322 -23.73 -10.36 7.68
C THR A 322 -25.17 -10.81 7.83
N THR A 323 -25.41 -12.09 7.51
CA THR A 323 -26.62 -12.75 7.99
C THR A 323 -26.45 -13.07 9.47
N SER A 324 -27.14 -12.28 10.30
CA SER A 324 -27.36 -12.52 11.71
C SER A 324 -28.06 -13.87 11.91
N LEU A 325 -27.31 -14.91 12.29
CA LEU A 325 -27.87 -16.10 12.95
C LEU A 325 -27.00 -16.50 14.14
N PRO A 326 -27.61 -16.92 15.28
CA PRO A 326 -26.89 -17.26 16.50
C PRO A 326 -26.21 -18.63 16.38
N THR A 327 -25.05 -18.77 17.03
CA THR A 327 -24.30 -20.02 17.31
C THR A 327 -23.53 -20.70 16.16
N SER A 328 -22.21 -20.40 16.09
CA SER A 328 -21.07 -21.06 15.39
C SER A 328 -21.20 -21.47 13.91
N PRO A 329 -20.35 -20.91 13.01
CA PRO A 329 -19.17 -21.63 12.49
C PRO A 329 -18.00 -20.71 12.04
N LYS A 330 -17.66 -19.68 12.83
CA LYS A 330 -16.65 -18.67 12.41
C LYS A 330 -15.22 -19.23 12.31
N SER A 331 -14.87 -20.27 13.07
CA SER A 331 -13.58 -20.98 12.94
C SER A 331 -13.56 -21.94 11.75
N ALA A 332 -14.68 -22.56 11.39
CA ALA A 332 -14.72 -23.60 10.36
C ALA A 332 -14.41 -23.08 8.94
N LEU A 333 -14.72 -21.81 8.62
CA LEU A 333 -14.40 -21.20 7.32
C LEU A 333 -12.91 -20.83 7.21
N ILE A 334 -12.31 -20.35 8.29
CA ILE A 334 -10.87 -20.06 8.37
C ILE A 334 -10.09 -21.38 8.34
N ASP A 335 -10.51 -22.37 9.15
CA ASP A 335 -9.90 -23.70 9.20
C ASP A 335 -10.04 -24.45 7.87
N SER A 336 -11.17 -24.33 7.17
CA SER A 336 -11.35 -24.93 5.85
C SER A 336 -10.52 -24.23 4.77
N THR A 337 -10.33 -22.91 4.85
CA THR A 337 -9.46 -22.18 3.92
C THR A 337 -8.00 -22.57 4.13
N ILE A 338 -7.53 -22.60 5.39
CA ILE A 338 -6.18 -23.09 5.75
C ILE A 338 -6.02 -24.56 5.34
N ALA A 339 -7.03 -25.40 5.53
CA ALA A 339 -7.01 -26.80 5.12
C ALA A 339 -6.97 -26.96 3.59
N ILE A 340 -7.71 -26.14 2.83
CA ILE A 340 -7.70 -26.16 1.36
C ILE A 340 -6.34 -25.68 0.83
N VAL A 341 -5.81 -24.57 1.35
CA VAL A 341 -4.48 -24.07 0.98
C VAL A 341 -3.40 -25.10 1.34
N GLY A 342 -3.46 -25.67 2.55
CA GLY A 342 -2.56 -26.71 3.02
C GLY A 342 -2.68 -28.02 2.22
N LEU A 343 -3.88 -28.40 1.79
CA LEU A 343 -4.12 -29.54 0.92
C LEU A 343 -3.54 -29.30 -0.47
N VAL A 344 -3.81 -28.14 -1.08
CA VAL A 344 -3.29 -27.79 -2.41
C VAL A 344 -1.76 -27.68 -2.36
N ALA A 345 -1.20 -27.02 -1.34
CA ALA A 345 0.25 -26.95 -1.13
C ALA A 345 0.87 -28.32 -0.86
N GLY A 346 0.23 -29.16 -0.04
CA GLY A 346 0.69 -30.52 0.28
C GLY A 346 0.62 -31.45 -0.93
N LEU A 347 -0.43 -31.37 -1.75
CA LEU A 347 -0.56 -32.09 -3.01
C LEU A 347 0.49 -31.61 -4.03
N TYR A 348 0.76 -30.31 -4.08
CA TYR A 348 1.78 -29.70 -4.92
C TYR A 348 3.20 -30.14 -4.50
N ILE A 349 3.52 -30.09 -3.21
CA ILE A 349 4.79 -30.58 -2.64
C ILE A 349 4.94 -32.08 -2.92
N ARG A 350 3.90 -32.88 -2.72
CA ARG A 350 3.92 -34.32 -3.03
C ARG A 350 4.09 -34.59 -4.53
N TRP A 351 3.51 -33.77 -5.40
CA TRP A 351 3.63 -33.86 -6.85
C TRP A 351 5.02 -33.43 -7.35
N ILE A 352 5.71 -32.51 -6.68
CA ILE A 352 7.12 -32.14 -6.99
C ILE A 352 8.12 -33.14 -6.37
N ALA A 353 7.87 -33.59 -5.15
CA ALA A 353 8.72 -34.55 -4.44
C ALA A 353 8.63 -35.97 -5.06
N GLY A 354 7.50 -36.33 -5.67
CA GLY A 354 7.29 -37.62 -6.33
C GLY A 354 8.26 -37.89 -7.49
N PRO A 355 8.41 -36.96 -8.45
CA PRO A 355 9.41 -37.03 -9.53
C PRO A 355 10.85 -36.89 -9.03
N ALA A 356 11.11 -36.09 -7.98
CA ALA A 356 12.44 -35.97 -7.39
C ALA A 356 12.94 -37.32 -6.82
N ARG A 357 12.04 -38.15 -6.28
CA ARG A 357 12.34 -39.53 -5.84
C ARG A 357 12.41 -40.55 -6.99
N ARG A 358 11.98 -40.19 -8.19
CA ARG A 358 11.94 -41.06 -9.39
C ARG A 358 12.87 -40.60 -10.51
N LYS A 359 13.89 -39.78 -10.22
CA LYS A 359 15.05 -39.75 -11.11
C LYS A 359 15.73 -41.12 -11.01
N ARG A 360 15.36 -42.03 -11.92
CA ARG A 360 16.30 -43.08 -12.34
C ARG A 360 17.59 -42.36 -12.67
N VAL A 361 18.68 -42.83 -12.09
CA VAL A 361 20.02 -42.28 -12.29
C VAL A 361 20.32 -42.33 -13.80
N MET A 362 20.12 -41.22 -14.50
CA MET A 362 20.42 -41.07 -15.94
C MET A 362 21.81 -40.47 -16.17
N ALA A 363 22.65 -40.44 -15.13
CA ALA A 363 24.07 -40.12 -15.23
C ALA A 363 24.84 -41.09 -14.33
N GLY A 364 25.36 -42.15 -14.93
CA GLY A 364 26.11 -43.19 -14.26
C GLY A 364 26.63 -44.24 -15.25
N PRO A 365 27.72 -44.96 -14.92
CA PRO A 365 28.28 -46.10 -15.65
C PRO A 365 27.30 -47.11 -16.27
N GLU A 366 26.10 -47.19 -15.70
CA GLU A 366 25.02 -48.11 -16.04
C GLU A 366 24.23 -47.66 -17.28
N SER A 367 24.38 -46.40 -17.72
CA SER A 367 23.75 -45.90 -18.96
C SER A 367 24.31 -46.56 -20.22
N LEU A 368 25.47 -47.22 -20.13
CA LEU A 368 26.10 -47.93 -21.22
C LEU A 368 25.45 -49.31 -21.47
N ILE A 369 24.66 -49.82 -20.52
CA ILE A 369 24.00 -51.13 -20.65
C ILE A 369 22.82 -50.99 -21.62
N GLY A 370 22.84 -51.78 -22.70
CA GLY A 370 21.87 -51.73 -23.80
C GLY A 370 22.37 -50.99 -25.05
N ASP A 371 23.45 -50.21 -24.93
CA ASP A 371 24.03 -49.49 -26.05
C ASP A 371 24.77 -50.41 -27.03
N VAL A 372 24.86 -49.93 -28.27
CA VAL A 372 25.53 -50.61 -29.38
C VAL A 372 26.90 -49.98 -29.62
N GLY A 373 27.93 -50.82 -29.67
CA GLY A 373 29.30 -50.44 -29.96
C GLY A 373 29.90 -51.24 -31.11
N VAL A 374 31.15 -50.94 -31.43
CA VAL A 374 31.94 -51.65 -32.45
C VAL A 374 33.21 -52.21 -31.81
N ALA A 375 33.51 -53.47 -32.07
CA ALA A 375 34.76 -54.10 -31.67
C ALA A 375 35.95 -53.41 -32.36
N VAL A 376 36.90 -52.88 -31.59
CA VAL A 376 38.12 -52.24 -32.09
C VAL A 376 39.21 -53.28 -32.32
N THR A 377 39.30 -54.28 -31.44
CA THR A 377 40.17 -55.46 -31.57
C THR A 377 39.32 -56.71 -31.66
N ASP A 378 39.93 -57.87 -31.95
CA ASP A 378 39.26 -59.15 -31.75
C ASP A 378 38.98 -59.36 -30.25
N LEU A 379 37.79 -59.85 -29.88
CA LEU A 379 37.46 -60.24 -28.51
C LEU A 379 37.52 -61.76 -28.40
N ASN A 380 38.49 -62.28 -27.63
CA ASN A 380 38.62 -63.72 -27.35
C ASN A 380 39.38 -64.02 -26.03
N PRO A 381 38.71 -64.12 -24.87
CA PRO A 381 37.38 -63.61 -24.57
C PRO A 381 37.38 -62.10 -24.29
N THR A 382 38.55 -61.45 -24.19
CA THR A 382 38.68 -60.01 -23.92
C THR A 382 39.25 -59.25 -25.12
N GLY A 383 38.83 -58.00 -25.30
CA GLY A 383 39.32 -57.07 -26.31
C GLY A 383 38.85 -55.64 -25.99
N GLU A 384 38.86 -54.76 -26.99
CA GLU A 384 38.39 -53.38 -26.84
C GLU A 384 37.20 -53.08 -27.75
N VAL A 385 36.24 -52.30 -27.24
CA VAL A 385 35.03 -51.88 -27.96
C VAL A 385 34.86 -50.38 -27.85
N LYS A 386 34.38 -49.74 -28.91
CA LYS A 386 34.04 -48.31 -28.92
C LYS A 386 32.54 -48.14 -28.74
N VAL A 387 32.13 -47.53 -27.62
CA VAL A 387 30.73 -47.25 -27.26
C VAL A 387 30.61 -45.76 -26.94
N GLN A 388 29.63 -45.08 -27.53
CA GLN A 388 29.46 -43.61 -27.43
C GLN A 388 30.75 -42.80 -27.67
N GLY A 389 31.61 -43.25 -28.59
CA GLY A 389 32.83 -42.55 -28.94
C GLY A 389 34.05 -42.84 -28.06
N VAL A 390 33.90 -43.55 -26.94
CA VAL A 390 34.98 -43.90 -26.00
C VAL A 390 35.36 -45.38 -26.14
N VAL A 391 36.66 -45.69 -26.06
CA VAL A 391 37.17 -47.06 -26.10
C VAL A 391 37.16 -47.66 -24.69
N TRP A 392 36.53 -48.83 -24.56
CA TRP A 392 36.40 -49.58 -23.31
C TRP A 392 37.00 -50.97 -23.48
N ARG A 393 37.59 -51.51 -22.42
CA ARG A 393 37.86 -52.95 -22.35
C ARG A 393 36.53 -53.69 -22.27
N ALA A 394 36.41 -54.76 -23.04
CA ALA A 394 35.23 -55.60 -23.03
C ALA A 394 35.58 -57.08 -23.00
N ARG A 395 34.65 -57.88 -22.48
CA ARG A 395 34.66 -59.34 -22.49
C ARG A 395 33.43 -59.84 -23.23
N SER A 396 33.61 -60.79 -24.13
CA SER A 396 32.53 -61.49 -24.81
C SER A 396 32.51 -62.97 -24.44
N SER A 397 31.33 -63.58 -24.50
CA SER A 397 31.10 -65.01 -24.28
C SER A 397 31.57 -65.87 -25.47
N GLY A 398 31.77 -65.26 -26.64
CA GLY A 398 32.29 -65.92 -27.85
C GLY A 398 33.32 -65.06 -28.59
N PHE A 399 33.87 -65.60 -29.67
CA PHE A 399 34.78 -64.86 -30.54
C PHE A 399 34.01 -63.76 -31.29
N VAL A 400 34.48 -62.52 -31.18
CA VAL A 400 33.97 -61.39 -31.97
C VAL A 400 35.12 -60.77 -32.75
N ALA A 401 35.03 -60.77 -34.08
CA ALA A 401 36.06 -60.17 -34.94
C ALA A 401 36.04 -58.63 -34.82
N ALA A 402 37.22 -58.01 -34.92
CA ALA A 402 37.38 -56.57 -35.02
C ALA A 402 36.48 -56.00 -36.14
N GLY A 403 35.83 -54.87 -35.87
CA GLY A 403 34.86 -54.22 -36.75
C GLY A 403 33.42 -54.74 -36.63
N SER A 404 33.17 -55.81 -35.86
CA SER A 404 31.82 -56.33 -35.63
C SER A 404 31.03 -55.48 -34.63
N THR A 405 29.72 -55.40 -34.84
CA THR A 405 28.81 -54.68 -33.95
C THR A 405 28.51 -55.52 -32.71
N VAL A 406 28.54 -54.90 -31.53
CA VAL A 406 28.27 -55.58 -30.25
C VAL A 406 27.27 -54.80 -29.41
N ARG A 407 26.49 -55.50 -28.59
CA ARG A 407 25.60 -54.89 -27.59
C ARG A 407 26.20 -55.04 -26.20
N VAL A 408 26.19 -53.96 -25.41
CA VAL A 408 26.61 -54.01 -24.01
C VAL A 408 25.50 -54.62 -23.16
N MET A 409 25.80 -55.77 -22.54
CA MET A 409 24.88 -56.52 -21.69
C MET A 409 25.07 -56.22 -20.20
N GLY A 410 26.26 -55.76 -19.81
CA GLY A 410 26.58 -55.46 -18.42
C GLY A 410 27.98 -54.86 -18.28
N ARG A 411 28.40 -54.64 -17.03
CA ARG A 411 29.72 -54.10 -16.71
C ARG A 411 30.24 -54.72 -15.41
N GLU A 412 31.50 -55.14 -15.42
CA GLU A 412 32.26 -55.55 -14.25
C GLU A 412 33.47 -54.62 -14.08
N GLY A 413 33.44 -53.75 -13.07
CA GLY A 413 34.56 -52.82 -12.81
C GLY A 413 34.76 -51.79 -13.93
N LEU A 414 35.85 -51.87 -14.69
CA LEU A 414 36.13 -51.05 -15.89
C LEU A 414 35.98 -51.84 -17.20
N MET A 415 35.40 -53.05 -17.13
CA MET A 415 35.25 -53.97 -18.25
C MET A 415 33.77 -54.12 -18.62
N LEU A 416 33.43 -53.91 -19.89
CA LEU A 416 32.06 -54.12 -20.41
C LEU A 416 31.85 -55.59 -20.77
N ILE A 417 30.67 -56.14 -20.51
CA ILE A 417 30.25 -57.46 -20.99
C ILE A 417 29.45 -57.23 -22.26
N VAL A 418 29.88 -57.82 -23.37
CA VAL A 418 29.30 -57.57 -24.69
C VAL A 418 28.97 -58.85 -25.44
N GLU A 419 27.88 -58.83 -26.19
CA GLU A 419 27.48 -59.93 -27.09
C GLU A 419 27.47 -59.46 -28.55
N PRO A 420 27.87 -60.32 -29.50
CA PRO A 420 27.78 -60.01 -30.92
C PRO A 420 26.33 -59.75 -31.32
N LEU A 421 26.13 -58.66 -32.05
CA LEU A 421 24.88 -58.33 -32.70
C LEU A 421 24.93 -58.91 -34.12
N ASP A 422 24.43 -60.13 -34.29
CA ASP A 422 24.42 -60.80 -35.58
C ASP A 422 23.78 -59.91 -36.66
N LYS A 423 24.54 -59.70 -37.75
CA LYS A 423 23.97 -59.19 -39.00
C LYS A 423 23.21 -60.36 -39.64
N LYS A 424 21.88 -60.25 -39.69
CA LYS A 424 21.07 -61.08 -40.58
C LYS A 424 21.47 -60.87 -42.02
#